data_AF-S0JLN3-F1
#
_entry.id   AF-S0JLN3-F1
#
_cell.length_a   1.000
_cell.length_b   1.000
_cell.length_c   1.000
_cell.angle_alpha   90.00
_cell.angle_beta   90.00
_cell.angle_gamma   90.00
#
_symmetry.space_group_name_H-M   'P 1'
#
loop_
_entity.id
_entity.type
_entity.pdbx_description
1 polymer ?
#
loop_
_entity_poly.entity_id
_entity_poly.type
_entity_poly.pdbx_seq_one_letter_code
_entity_poly.pdbx_strand_id
1 'polypeptide(L)'
;MAKEKEESEKLAAEKAEQERIAQEEAEAQRIATEQAEEQERLAAEQAEAERLVNEQVAQQAAANPYVDANGLGLIKGSKNKIYHVPGSTYYDRTTNPEALFTSIEEAEAAGYRAPLR
;
A
#
# COMPACT_ATOMS: atom_id res chain seq x y z
N MET A 1 -38.62 23.15 -59.63
CA MET A 1 -39.62 23.02 -58.55
C MET A 1 -39.59 21.66 -57.84
N ALA A 2 -39.83 20.50 -58.48
CA ALA A 2 -39.79 19.21 -57.76
C ALA A 2 -38.38 18.76 -57.35
N LYS A 3 -37.37 18.89 -58.23
CA LYS A 3 -35.97 18.51 -57.94
C LYS A 3 -35.30 19.37 -56.85
N GLU A 4 -35.57 20.67 -56.81
CA GLU A 4 -34.99 21.58 -55.81
C GLU A 4 -35.49 21.29 -54.38
N LYS A 5 -36.74 20.83 -54.23
CA LYS A 5 -37.26 20.42 -52.92
C LYS A 5 -36.53 19.18 -52.42
N GLU A 6 -36.32 18.20 -53.27
CA GLU A 6 -35.67 16.93 -52.93
C GLU A 6 -34.18 17.12 -52.56
N GLU A 7 -33.46 18.02 -53.23
CA GLU A 7 -32.09 18.39 -52.84
C GLU A 7 -32.04 19.15 -51.51
N SER A 8 -33.02 20.04 -51.26
CA SER A 8 -33.10 20.76 -49.98
C SER A 8 -33.37 19.83 -48.79
N GLU A 9 -34.19 18.79 -48.99
CA GLU A 9 -34.49 17.79 -47.97
C GLU A 9 -33.29 16.88 -47.70
N LYS A 10 -32.54 16.46 -48.73
CA LYS A 10 -31.29 15.69 -48.55
C LYS A 10 -30.23 16.48 -47.79
N LEU A 11 -30.07 17.77 -48.11
CA LEU A 11 -29.12 18.63 -47.41
C LEU A 11 -29.50 18.86 -45.93
N ALA A 12 -30.80 18.94 -45.64
CA ALA A 12 -31.30 19.04 -44.27
C ALA A 12 -31.08 17.75 -43.47
N ALA A 13 -31.30 16.59 -44.10
CA ALA A 13 -31.05 15.27 -43.50
C ALA A 13 -29.55 15.06 -43.21
N GLU A 14 -28.67 15.41 -44.15
CA GLU A 14 -27.22 15.29 -43.97
C GLU A 14 -26.70 16.18 -42.84
N LYS A 15 -27.20 17.41 -42.72
CA LYS A 15 -26.85 18.31 -41.61
C LYS A 15 -27.34 17.78 -40.27
N ALA A 16 -28.55 17.23 -40.20
CA ALA A 16 -29.08 16.62 -38.97
C ALA A 16 -28.25 15.39 -38.55
N GLU A 17 -27.75 14.62 -39.50
CA GLU A 17 -26.87 13.47 -39.23
C GLU A 17 -25.48 13.92 -38.75
N GLN A 18 -24.89 14.94 -39.38
CA GLN A 18 -23.62 15.53 -38.89
C GLN A 18 -23.75 16.09 -37.48
N GLU A 19 -24.86 16.75 -37.15
CA GLU A 19 -25.08 17.30 -35.82
C GLU A 19 -25.25 16.19 -34.76
N ARG A 20 -25.91 15.09 -35.11
CA ARG A 20 -25.99 13.90 -34.25
C ARG A 20 -24.63 13.26 -34.00
N ILE A 21 -23.81 13.10 -35.05
CA ILE A 21 -22.46 12.54 -34.93
C ILE A 21 -21.60 13.45 -34.04
N ALA A 22 -21.64 14.77 -34.25
CA ALA A 22 -20.90 15.72 -33.43
C ALA A 22 -21.32 15.70 -31.95
N GLN A 23 -22.60 15.50 -31.66
CA GLN A 23 -23.09 15.34 -30.29
C GLN A 23 -22.61 14.03 -29.66
N GLU A 24 -22.65 12.92 -30.40
CA GLU A 24 -22.18 11.61 -29.93
C GLU A 24 -20.67 11.62 -29.65
N GLU A 25 -19.87 12.23 -30.53
CA GLU A 25 -18.42 12.39 -30.32
C GLU A 25 -18.11 13.28 -29.11
N ALA A 26 -18.87 14.37 -28.91
CA ALA A 26 -18.71 15.23 -27.74
C ALA A 26 -19.08 14.51 -26.44
N GLU A 27 -20.09 13.65 -26.44
CA GLU A 27 -20.46 12.83 -25.29
C GLU A 27 -19.41 11.74 -25.01
N ALA A 28 -18.96 11.03 -26.05
CA ALA A 28 -17.90 10.05 -25.94
C ALA A 28 -16.60 10.66 -25.39
N GLN A 29 -16.27 11.88 -25.81
CA GLN A 29 -15.09 12.59 -25.29
C GLN A 29 -15.24 12.97 -23.82
N ARG A 30 -16.42 13.40 -23.37
CA ARG A 30 -16.68 13.68 -21.94
C ARG A 30 -16.58 12.42 -21.08
N ILE A 31 -17.16 11.32 -21.54
CA ILE A 31 -17.08 10.03 -20.85
C ILE A 31 -15.62 9.59 -20.77
N ALA A 32 -14.85 9.69 -21.85
CA ALA A 32 -13.44 9.33 -21.86
C ALA A 32 -12.62 10.18 -20.88
N THR A 33 -12.89 11.49 -20.76
CA THR A 33 -12.22 12.34 -19.78
C THR A 33 -12.60 11.99 -18.34
N GLU A 34 -13.89 11.75 -18.08
CA GLU A 34 -14.35 11.39 -16.73
C GLU A 34 -13.77 10.03 -16.28
N GLN A 35 -13.71 9.06 -17.19
CA GLN A 35 -13.07 7.77 -16.92
C GLN A 35 -11.57 7.90 -16.63
N ALA A 36 -10.86 8.77 -17.36
CA ALA A 36 -9.45 9.03 -17.11
C ALA A 36 -9.22 9.68 -15.74
N GLU A 37 -10.05 10.67 -15.36
CA GLU A 37 -9.99 11.32 -14.05
C GLU A 37 -10.34 10.33 -12.92
N GLU A 38 -11.35 9.48 -13.10
CA GLU A 38 -11.71 8.45 -12.11
C GLU A 38 -10.59 7.42 -11.92
N GLN A 39 -9.95 6.97 -13.01
CA GLN A 39 -8.80 6.08 -12.92
C GLN A 39 -7.62 6.73 -12.17
N GLU A 40 -7.34 8.01 -12.41
CA GLU A 40 -6.28 8.72 -11.69
C GLU A 40 -6.59 8.85 -10.20
N ARG A 41 -7.85 9.16 -9.85
CA ARG A 41 -8.31 9.20 -8.44
C ARG A 41 -8.18 7.85 -7.74
N LEU A 42 -8.59 6.77 -8.40
CA LEU A 42 -8.45 5.40 -7.88
C LEU A 42 -6.97 5.03 -7.66
N ALA A 43 -6.09 5.38 -8.60
CA ALA A 43 -4.65 5.12 -8.45
C ALA A 43 -4.03 5.93 -7.31
N ALA A 44 -4.41 7.19 -7.14
CA ALA A 44 -3.97 8.03 -6.02
C ALA A 44 -4.45 7.49 -4.66
N GLU A 45 -5.72 7.06 -4.56
CA GLU A 45 -6.27 6.47 -3.34
C GLU A 45 -5.58 5.14 -2.98
N GLN A 46 -5.30 4.28 -3.97
CA GLN A 46 -4.54 3.06 -3.74
C GLN A 46 -3.11 3.35 -3.27
N ALA A 47 -2.44 4.34 -3.85
CA ALA A 47 -1.11 4.75 -3.43
C ALA A 47 -1.10 5.31 -1.99
N GLU A 48 -2.14 6.04 -1.59
CA GLU A 48 -2.30 6.52 -0.22
C GLU A 48 -2.55 5.37 0.76
N ALA A 49 -3.44 4.43 0.41
CA ALA A 49 -3.70 3.25 1.22
C ALA A 49 -2.44 2.39 1.42
N GLU A 50 -1.65 2.18 0.36
CA GLU A 50 -0.39 1.45 0.44
C GLU A 50 0.64 2.16 1.35
N ARG A 51 0.71 3.50 1.28
CA ARG A 51 1.56 4.29 2.19
C ARG A 51 1.13 4.13 3.64
N LEU A 52 -0.17 4.19 3.92
CA LEU A 52 -0.70 4.04 5.27
C LEU A 52 -0.39 2.65 5.84
N VAL A 53 -0.56 1.59 5.03
CA VAL A 53 -0.20 0.21 5.42
C VAL A 53 1.30 0.12 5.70
N ASN A 54 2.14 0.65 4.82
CA ASN A 54 3.59 0.57 5.01
C ASN A 54 4.05 1.37 6.25
N GLU A 55 3.43 2.51 6.52
CA GLU A 55 3.66 3.27 7.75
C GLU A 55 3.20 2.50 8.99
N GLN A 56 2.03 1.87 8.97
CA GLN A 56 1.57 1.03 10.08
C GLN A 56 2.51 -0.17 10.33
N VAL A 57 2.97 -0.83 9.27
CA VAL A 57 3.95 -1.93 9.38
C VAL A 57 5.27 -1.41 9.96
N ALA A 58 5.76 -0.25 9.50
CA ALA A 58 6.98 0.36 10.04
C ALA A 58 6.82 0.75 11.52
N GLN A 59 5.68 1.32 11.90
CA GLN A 59 5.36 1.64 13.29
C GLN A 59 5.27 0.40 14.16
N GLN A 60 4.66 -0.68 13.66
CA GLN A 60 4.53 -1.93 14.38
C GLN A 60 5.88 -2.66 14.52
N ALA A 61 6.73 -2.61 13.50
CA ALA A 61 8.11 -3.08 13.57
C ALA A 61 8.95 -2.25 14.55
N ALA A 62 8.70 -0.93 14.64
CA ALA A 62 9.35 -0.07 15.63
C ALA A 62 8.83 -0.32 17.06
N ALA A 63 7.55 -0.67 17.21
CA ALA A 63 6.94 -0.98 18.51
C ALA A 63 7.39 -2.35 19.03
N ASN A 64 7.46 -3.36 18.15
CA ASN A 64 7.90 -4.71 18.48
C ASN A 64 9.11 -5.12 17.62
N PRO A 65 10.29 -4.50 17.80
CA PRO A 65 11.50 -4.83 17.01
C PRO A 65 12.06 -6.22 17.30
N TYR A 66 11.47 -6.91 18.27
CA TYR A 66 11.96 -8.16 18.84
C TYR A 66 10.96 -9.31 18.69
N VAL A 67 10.03 -9.26 17.74
CA VAL A 67 9.16 -10.38 17.38
C VAL A 67 9.41 -10.82 15.94
N ASP A 68 9.38 -12.13 15.71
CA ASP A 68 9.47 -12.70 14.36
C ASP A 68 8.09 -12.78 13.66
N ALA A 69 8.08 -13.24 12.41
CA ALA A 69 6.84 -13.43 11.64
C ALA A 69 5.90 -14.52 12.22
N ASN A 70 6.39 -15.36 13.13
CA ASN A 70 5.63 -16.41 13.81
C ASN A 70 5.15 -15.97 15.20
N GLY A 71 5.45 -14.74 15.63
CA GLY A 71 5.15 -14.23 16.96
C GLY A 71 6.09 -14.74 18.06
N LEU A 72 7.22 -15.37 17.71
CA LEU A 72 8.26 -15.76 18.65
C LEU A 72 9.19 -14.58 18.95
N GLY A 73 9.59 -14.48 20.22
CA GLY A 73 10.54 -13.48 20.67
C GLY A 73 11.93 -13.69 20.07
N LEU A 74 12.49 -12.63 19.48
CA LEU A 74 13.83 -12.62 18.92
C LEU A 74 14.89 -12.41 20.00
N ILE A 75 14.57 -11.88 21.19
CA ILE A 75 15.58 -11.66 22.23
C ILE A 75 15.99 -12.99 22.85
N LYS A 76 17.29 -13.31 22.79
CA LYS A 76 17.84 -14.58 23.29
C LYS A 76 18.42 -14.42 24.69
N GLY A 77 17.87 -15.13 25.67
CA GLY A 77 18.42 -15.23 27.02
C GLY A 77 19.47 -16.34 27.13
N SER A 78 20.69 -16.01 27.55
CA SER A 78 21.77 -16.97 27.82
C SER A 78 21.76 -17.47 29.27
N LYS A 79 22.39 -18.63 29.52
CA LYS A 79 22.56 -19.25 30.86
C LYS A 79 23.15 -18.30 31.91
N ASN A 80 23.97 -17.35 31.46
CA ASN A 80 24.58 -16.33 32.34
C ASN A 80 23.63 -15.19 32.73
N LYS A 81 22.31 -15.36 32.50
CA LYS A 81 21.27 -14.34 32.68
C LYS A 81 21.57 -13.06 31.92
N ILE A 82 22.11 -13.19 30.70
CA ILE A 82 22.35 -12.07 29.79
C ILE A 82 21.40 -12.20 28.61
N TYR A 83 20.67 -11.15 28.27
CA TYR A 83 19.83 -11.13 27.07
C TYR A 83 20.63 -10.56 25.89
N HIS A 84 20.37 -11.09 24.70
CA HIS A 84 20.97 -10.64 23.45
C HIS A 84 19.86 -10.22 22.49
N VAL A 85 19.88 -8.95 22.09
CA VAL A 85 18.97 -8.40 21.08
C VAL A 85 19.50 -8.67 19.67
N PRO A 86 18.62 -8.86 18.66
CA PRO A 86 19.03 -8.90 17.26
C PRO A 86 19.83 -7.64 16.90
N GLY A 87 21.02 -7.82 16.33
CA GLY A 87 21.98 -6.74 16.05
C GLY A 87 23.05 -6.51 17.13
N SER A 88 22.97 -7.17 18.29
CA SER A 88 24.05 -7.15 19.30
C SER A 88 25.21 -8.09 18.94
N THR A 89 26.43 -7.77 19.40
CA THR A 89 27.69 -8.48 19.10
C THR A 89 27.68 -9.99 19.35
N TYR A 90 26.82 -10.46 20.25
CA TYR A 90 26.76 -11.85 20.71
C TYR A 90 25.44 -12.55 20.35
N TYR A 91 24.56 -11.89 19.58
CA TYR A 91 23.26 -12.43 19.18
C TYR A 91 23.35 -13.74 18.40
N ASP A 92 24.21 -13.76 17.38
CA ASP A 92 24.39 -14.93 16.50
C ASP A 92 25.19 -16.05 17.19
N ARG A 93 26.00 -15.70 18.20
CA ARG A 93 26.78 -16.68 18.98
C ARG A 93 25.93 -17.41 20.04
N THR A 94 24.77 -16.86 20.39
CA THR A 94 23.86 -17.50 21.33
C THR A 94 23.01 -18.51 20.56
N THR A 95 23.55 -19.72 20.40
CA THR A 95 22.90 -20.84 19.68
C THR A 95 21.98 -21.66 20.60
N ASN A 96 22.17 -21.60 21.92
CA ASN A 96 21.35 -22.32 22.89
C ASN A 96 20.73 -21.36 23.93
N PRO A 97 19.71 -20.58 23.54
CA PRO A 97 18.98 -19.72 24.47
C PRO A 97 18.19 -20.55 25.49
N GLU A 98 18.17 -20.12 26.75
CA GLU A 98 17.30 -20.70 27.79
C GLU A 98 15.88 -20.13 27.74
N ALA A 99 15.73 -18.91 27.26
CA ALA A 99 14.46 -18.23 27.11
C ALA A 99 14.49 -17.29 25.89
N LEU A 100 13.33 -17.12 25.27
CA LEU A 100 13.10 -16.19 24.17
C LEU A 100 12.11 -15.14 24.66
N PHE A 101 12.43 -13.86 24.49
CA PHE A 101 11.60 -12.74 24.95
C PHE A 101 11.15 -11.86 23.79
N THR A 102 9.96 -11.28 23.94
CA THR A 102 9.37 -10.39 22.94
C THR A 102 9.70 -8.91 23.17
N SER A 103 10.16 -8.57 24.37
CA SER A 103 10.62 -7.23 24.75
C SER A 103 11.82 -7.30 25.70
N ILE A 104 12.62 -6.22 25.72
CA ILE A 104 13.72 -6.06 26.67
C ILE A 104 13.19 -6.02 28.10
N GLU A 105 12.08 -5.31 28.33
CA GLU A 105 11.47 -5.16 29.65
C GLU A 105 11.05 -6.52 30.22
N GLU A 106 10.54 -7.41 29.35
CA GLU A 106 10.16 -8.77 29.74
C GLU A 106 11.39 -9.59 30.15
N ALA A 107 12.49 -9.46 29.40
CA ALA A 107 13.76 -10.11 29.75
C ALA A 107 14.33 -9.58 31.07
N GLU A 108 14.25 -8.27 31.31
CA GLU A 108 14.70 -7.63 32.55
C GLU A 108 13.84 -8.01 33.75
N ALA A 109 12.51 -8.06 33.58
CA ALA A 109 11.59 -8.55 34.60
C ALA A 109 11.82 -10.03 34.93
N ALA A 110 12.25 -10.84 33.95
CA ALA A 110 12.66 -12.22 34.13
C ALA A 110 14.08 -12.37 34.74
N GLY A 111 14.75 -11.26 35.06
CA GLY A 111 16.06 -11.24 35.72
C GLY A 111 17.25 -11.38 34.78
N TYR A 112 17.08 -11.16 33.47
CA TYR A 112 18.18 -11.08 32.52
C TYR A 112 18.70 -9.65 32.42
N ARG A 113 20.01 -9.48 32.23
CA ARG A 113 20.68 -8.18 32.10
C ARG A 113 21.29 -7.97 30.72
N ALA A 114 21.52 -6.72 30.35
CA ALA A 114 22.25 -6.37 29.12
C ALA A 114 23.69 -6.93 29.13
N PRO A 115 24.27 -7.24 27.96
CA PRO A 115 25.67 -7.64 27.86
C PRO A 115 26.59 -6.46 28.22
N LEU A 116 27.61 -6.73 29.02
CA LEU A 116 28.69 -5.76 29.27
C LEU A 116 29.41 -5.47 27.95
N ARG A 117 29.55 -4.18 27.62
CA ARG A 117 30.30 -3.71 26.45
C ARG A 117 31.78 -4.04 26.55
#